data_AF-A0A813M7J5-F1
#
_entry.id   AF-A0A813M7J5-F1
#
_cell.length_a   1.000
_cell.length_b   1.000
_cell.length_c   1.000
_cell.angle_alpha   90.00
_cell.angle_beta   90.00
_cell.angle_gamma   90.00
#
_symmetry.space_group_name_H-M   'P 1'
#
loop_
_entity.id
_entity.type
_entity.pdbx_description
1 polymer ?
#
loop_
_entity_poly.entity_id
_entity_poly.type
_entity_poly.pdbx_seq_one_letter_code
_entity_poly.pdbx_strand_id
1 'polypeptide(L)'
;MSEQTIEDQQSYADLEAVKIPFDVAQCDGDSLYTYLPNWLNNLTDEQIRTPPMPVNTFQHYIHESHLEATMANSIRKMALNEDRLFRIDDFEFGRPLGKGAFGIVYLARLKKTKFICALKMLHKSKINEYSMAEQVKIETESGYKLNHPLILTMYDVFHDEKRFYFILEYAPHGQLYRFLQKLRRFTDRLAASYIYQICHALEYCHSKSIIHRDLKPENILVDCCGNLKLADFGWSTKIRHADTMNTTACGTLDYLAPEIVGHKQYQYQVDNWCVGVLAYELLSGHAPFEGTDDETKVKIANINYSFPDYFSQPARKFIDNLLQKDPKKRMPLVNCIAHDWLQKNAYKYLFGPYKSASYIYQICHALEYCHSKSIIHRDLKPENILVDCCGNLKLADFGWSTKIRHADTMNTTACGTLDYLAPEIVGHKQYQYQVDNWCVGVLAYELLSGHAPFEGTDDETKVKIANINYSFPDYFSQPARKFIDNLLQKDPKKRMPLVNCIAHDWLQKNAYKYLFGPYKCPIFVNMDD
;
A
#
# COMPACT_ATOMS: atom_id res chain seq x y z
N MET A 1 -50.67 44.25 -20.10
CA MET A 1 -51.89 44.46 -19.28
C MET A 1 -51.95 43.31 -18.28
N SER A 2 -51.71 43.45 -16.99
CA SER A 2 -51.62 44.62 -16.10
C SER A 2 -50.82 44.24 -14.85
N GLU A 3 -50.03 45.19 -14.35
CA GLU A 3 -49.31 45.17 -13.08
C GLU A 3 -50.25 45.38 -11.88
N GLN A 4 -49.85 44.86 -10.70
CA GLN A 4 -49.80 45.50 -9.35
C GLN A 4 -49.71 44.38 -8.28
N THR A 5 -48.56 44.07 -7.66
CA THR A 5 -47.85 44.67 -6.49
C THR A 5 -48.67 44.97 -5.23
N ILE A 6 -48.21 44.37 -4.10
CA ILE A 6 -47.99 44.88 -2.72
C ILE A 6 -47.68 43.62 -1.88
N GLU A 7 -46.40 43.34 -1.56
CA GLU A 7 -45.65 43.79 -0.38
C GLU A 7 -46.14 43.19 0.95
N ASP A 8 -45.32 42.31 1.53
CA ASP A 8 -44.98 42.35 2.95
C ASP A 8 -43.49 41.96 3.10
N GLN A 9 -42.72 42.91 3.63
CA GLN A 9 -41.31 42.80 4.00
C GLN A 9 -41.17 42.44 5.50
N GLN A 10 -39.95 42.00 5.85
CA GLN A 10 -39.33 41.84 7.18
C GLN A 10 -39.54 40.46 7.82
N SER A 11 -38.54 39.76 8.34
CA SER A 11 -37.14 40.08 8.68
C SER A 11 -36.36 38.76 8.77
N TYR A 12 -35.15 38.67 8.22
CA TYR A 12 -33.99 37.95 8.80
C TYR A 12 -32.76 38.35 7.98
N ALA A 13 -32.38 39.61 8.12
CA ALA A 13 -30.99 40.01 8.03
C ALA A 13 -30.37 39.64 9.38
N ASP A 14 -29.39 38.73 9.36
CA ASP A 14 -28.27 38.58 10.29
C ASP A 14 -27.78 37.14 10.23
N LEU A 15 -26.90 36.90 9.26
CA LEU A 15 -25.77 35.97 9.34
C LEU A 15 -24.88 36.36 8.15
N GLU A 16 -24.11 37.44 8.35
CA GLU A 16 -22.92 37.72 7.55
C GLU A 16 -22.00 36.49 7.63
N ALA A 17 -22.08 35.63 6.62
CA ALA A 17 -20.98 34.75 6.31
C ALA A 17 -19.81 35.65 5.92
N VAL A 18 -18.83 35.74 6.81
CA VAL A 18 -17.54 36.38 6.56
C VAL A 18 -17.02 35.87 5.21
N LYS A 19 -17.16 36.71 4.18
CA LYS A 19 -16.52 36.50 2.88
C LYS A 19 -15.03 36.73 3.09
N ILE A 20 -14.29 35.66 3.34
CA ILE A 20 -12.84 35.65 3.17
C ILE A 20 -12.60 35.68 1.65
N PRO A 21 -11.85 36.66 1.12
CA PRO A 21 -11.59 36.75 -0.31
C PRO A 21 -10.69 35.57 -0.72
N PHE A 22 -11.25 34.63 -1.47
CA PHE A 22 -10.45 33.66 -2.21
C PHE A 22 -9.90 34.36 -3.44
N ASP A 23 -8.65 34.80 -3.38
CA ASP A 23 -7.87 35.00 -4.58
C ASP A 23 -7.66 33.62 -5.20
N VAL A 24 -8.49 33.32 -6.20
CA VAL A 24 -8.28 32.22 -7.12
C VAL A 24 -7.08 32.62 -7.98
N ALA A 25 -5.87 32.36 -7.47
CA ALA A 25 -4.74 32.23 -8.37
C ALA A 25 -5.13 31.16 -9.39
N GLN A 26 -5.26 31.56 -10.65
CA GLN A 26 -5.40 30.68 -11.79
C GLN A 26 -4.19 29.74 -11.80
N CYS A 27 -4.30 28.62 -11.09
CA CYS A 27 -3.46 27.47 -11.35
C CYS A 27 -4.13 26.73 -12.49
N ASP A 28 -3.59 26.92 -13.69
CA ASP A 28 -3.91 26.09 -14.85
C ASP A 28 -3.92 24.61 -14.42
N GLY A 29 -5.03 23.94 -14.74
CA GLY A 29 -5.39 22.60 -14.28
C GLY A 29 -4.43 21.47 -14.68
N ASP A 30 -3.28 21.78 -15.26
CA ASP A 30 -2.28 20.83 -15.78
C ASP A 30 -0.96 20.81 -14.98
N SER A 31 -0.75 21.72 -14.01
CA SER A 31 0.59 21.91 -13.42
C SER A 31 0.88 21.15 -12.11
N LEU A 32 -0.11 20.50 -11.48
CA LEU A 32 0.09 19.72 -10.23
C LEU A 32 -0.27 18.23 -10.34
N TYR A 33 -0.73 17.80 -11.52
CA TYR A 33 -0.99 16.39 -11.86
C TYR A 33 0.20 15.71 -12.55
N THR A 34 1.33 16.41 -12.66
CA THR A 34 2.53 15.97 -13.39
C THR A 34 3.48 15.10 -12.56
N TYR A 35 3.33 15.01 -11.25
CA TYR A 35 4.15 14.10 -10.45
C TYR A 35 3.54 12.70 -10.41
N LEU A 36 3.81 11.93 -11.48
CA LEU A 36 4.09 10.52 -11.22
C LEU A 36 5.28 10.47 -10.25
N PRO A 37 5.35 9.45 -9.38
CA PRO A 37 6.60 9.17 -8.71
C PRO A 37 7.74 9.10 -9.74
N ASN A 38 8.83 9.85 -9.52
CA ASN A 38 9.97 9.94 -10.45
C ASN A 38 10.55 8.57 -10.85
N TRP A 39 10.22 7.50 -10.15
CA TRP A 39 10.67 6.15 -10.44
C TRP A 39 9.97 5.48 -11.63
N LEU A 40 8.72 5.84 -11.93
CA LEU A 40 8.02 5.31 -13.11
C LEU A 40 8.69 5.78 -14.42
N ASN A 41 9.28 6.97 -14.38
CA ASN A 41 9.93 7.59 -15.54
C ASN A 41 11.38 7.11 -15.76
N ASN A 42 11.92 6.25 -14.88
CA ASN A 42 13.36 5.93 -14.82
C ASN A 42 13.69 4.42 -14.94
N LEU A 43 12.74 3.57 -15.32
CA LEU A 43 12.99 2.14 -15.52
C LEU A 43 13.61 1.90 -16.91
N THR A 44 14.82 1.32 -16.97
CA THR A 44 15.46 0.89 -18.23
C THR A 44 15.34 -0.62 -18.43
N ASP A 45 15.32 -1.06 -19.69
CA ASP A 45 15.07 -2.45 -20.14
C ASP A 45 16.04 -3.51 -19.57
N GLU A 46 17.16 -3.08 -18.99
CA GLU A 46 18.21 -3.96 -18.47
C GLU A 46 17.92 -4.47 -17.04
N GLN A 47 17.04 -3.80 -16.30
CA GLN A 47 16.66 -4.15 -14.91
C GLN A 47 15.68 -5.35 -14.81
N ILE A 48 15.41 -5.99 -15.95
CA ILE A 48 14.25 -6.87 -16.21
C ILE A 48 14.56 -8.39 -16.10
N ARG A 49 15.80 -8.85 -15.90
CA ARG A 49 16.12 -10.29 -16.08
C ARG A 49 16.64 -11.01 -14.80
N THR A 50 15.98 -12.14 -14.47
CA THR A 50 16.41 -13.37 -13.71
C THR A 50 16.15 -13.51 -12.17
N PRO A 51 16.18 -14.74 -11.55
CA PRO A 51 15.04 -15.57 -11.05
C PRO A 51 15.05 -15.86 -9.51
N PRO A 52 14.16 -16.72 -8.92
CA PRO A 52 13.84 -16.73 -7.46
C PRO A 52 14.34 -17.93 -6.62
N MET A 53 14.14 -17.84 -5.28
CA MET A 53 13.75 -18.87 -4.25
C MET A 53 13.76 -18.26 -2.82
N PRO A 54 13.29 -18.91 -1.71
CA PRO A 54 12.24 -19.91 -1.47
C PRO A 54 11.02 -19.33 -0.68
N VAL A 55 10.09 -20.19 -0.26
CA VAL A 55 8.68 -19.89 0.08
C VAL A 55 8.36 -19.85 1.59
N ASN A 56 9.24 -20.34 2.47
CA ASN A 56 8.84 -20.75 3.82
C ASN A 56 8.88 -19.67 4.92
N THR A 57 9.39 -18.46 4.67
CA THR A 57 9.50 -17.40 5.70
C THR A 57 8.33 -16.41 5.70
N PHE A 58 7.38 -16.51 4.77
CA PHE A 58 6.37 -15.45 4.54
C PHE A 58 5.01 -15.66 5.22
N GLN A 59 4.61 -16.90 5.52
CA GLN A 59 3.36 -17.18 6.23
C GLN A 59 3.36 -16.59 7.66
N HIS A 60 4.52 -16.49 8.30
CA HIS A 60 4.67 -15.83 9.61
C HIS A 60 4.57 -14.29 9.52
N TYR A 61 5.04 -13.68 8.43
CA TYR A 61 5.16 -12.22 8.30
C TYR A 61 3.86 -11.49 7.92
N ILE A 62 3.00 -12.13 7.12
CA ILE A 62 1.62 -11.64 6.94
C ILE A 62 0.89 -11.69 8.28
N HIS A 63 1.22 -12.63 9.17
CA HIS A 63 0.61 -12.74 10.50
C HIS A 63 1.04 -11.61 11.45
N GLU A 64 2.31 -11.17 11.40
CA GLU A 64 2.81 -10.02 12.20
C GLU A 64 2.32 -8.67 11.65
N SER A 65 2.35 -8.47 10.33
CA SER A 65 1.72 -7.29 9.71
C SER A 65 0.20 -7.29 9.84
N HIS A 66 -0.43 -8.46 10.01
CA HIS A 66 -1.83 -8.58 10.39
C HIS A 66 -2.07 -8.09 11.83
N LEU A 67 -1.18 -8.40 12.78
CA LEU A 67 -1.21 -7.88 14.15
C LEU A 67 -0.98 -6.36 14.19
N GLU A 68 0.04 -5.85 13.50
CA GLU A 68 0.33 -4.41 13.45
C GLU A 68 -0.74 -3.61 12.70
N ALA A 69 -1.25 -4.10 11.55
CA ALA A 69 -2.33 -3.45 10.83
C ALA A 69 -3.66 -3.53 11.60
N THR A 70 -3.92 -4.64 12.31
CA THR A 70 -5.08 -4.77 13.20
C THR A 70 -4.97 -3.86 14.41
N MET A 71 -3.78 -3.72 14.99
CA MET A 71 -3.51 -2.77 16.07
C MET A 71 -3.59 -1.33 15.58
N ALA A 72 -3.02 -1.00 14.41
CA ALA A 72 -3.13 0.32 13.79
C ALA A 72 -4.59 0.66 13.45
N ASN A 73 -5.37 -0.30 12.93
CA ASN A 73 -6.81 -0.12 12.70
C ASN A 73 -7.58 0.00 14.02
N SER A 74 -7.18 -0.71 15.07
CA SER A 74 -7.77 -0.58 16.41
C SER A 74 -7.42 0.77 17.04
N ILE A 75 -6.19 1.26 16.88
CA ILE A 75 -5.72 2.59 17.33
C ILE A 75 -6.39 3.69 16.51
N ARG A 76 -6.59 3.50 15.20
CA ARG A 76 -7.34 4.44 14.34
C ARG A 76 -8.82 4.48 14.71
N LYS A 77 -9.43 3.34 15.05
CA LYS A 77 -10.76 3.26 15.65
C LYS A 77 -10.80 3.90 17.04
N MET A 78 -9.73 3.78 17.84
CA MET A 78 -9.60 4.51 19.12
C MET A 78 -9.43 6.02 18.92
N ALA A 79 -8.75 6.47 17.86
CA ALA A 79 -8.64 7.89 17.49
C ALA A 79 -9.97 8.47 16.96
N LEU A 80 -10.89 7.59 16.58
CA LEU A 80 -12.29 7.88 16.25
C LEU A 80 -13.23 7.68 17.46
N ASN A 81 -12.72 7.31 18.62
CA ASN A 81 -13.55 7.01 19.79
C ASN A 81 -14.03 8.31 20.43
N GLU A 82 -15.13 8.83 19.92
CA GLU A 82 -15.96 9.80 20.62
C GLU A 82 -17.11 9.03 21.29
N ASP A 83 -17.42 9.34 22.55
CA ASP A 83 -18.64 8.86 23.24
C ASP A 83 -19.95 9.39 22.60
N ARG A 84 -19.88 9.92 21.37
CA ARG A 84 -20.98 10.48 20.58
C ARG A 84 -20.85 10.10 19.10
N LEU A 85 -21.99 10.02 18.43
CA LEU A 85 -22.09 9.75 16.99
C LEU A 85 -21.46 10.87 16.16
N PHE A 86 -20.71 10.50 15.11
CA PHE A 86 -20.14 11.44 14.15
C PHE A 86 -21.20 12.26 13.42
N ARG A 87 -20.87 13.53 13.15
CA ARG A 87 -21.63 14.45 12.30
C ARG A 87 -20.72 15.06 11.24
N ILE A 88 -21.32 15.60 10.19
CA ILE A 88 -20.57 16.26 9.11
C ILE A 88 -19.69 17.39 9.62
N ASP A 89 -20.14 18.12 10.64
CA ASP A 89 -19.42 19.26 11.22
C ASP A 89 -18.16 18.85 11.99
N ASP A 90 -17.96 17.57 12.28
CA ASP A 90 -16.72 17.07 12.90
C ASP A 90 -15.56 16.98 11.90
N PHE A 91 -15.83 17.16 10.61
CA PHE A 91 -14.86 17.04 9.53
C PHE A 91 -14.55 18.39 8.86
N GLU A 92 -13.28 18.58 8.56
CA GLU A 92 -12.80 19.57 7.59
C GLU A 92 -12.71 18.89 6.23
N PHE A 93 -13.41 19.42 5.23
CA PHE A 93 -13.39 18.90 3.87
C PHE A 93 -12.18 19.44 3.10
N GLY A 94 -11.42 18.53 2.51
CA GLY A 94 -10.43 18.83 1.51
C GLY A 94 -10.99 18.63 0.09
N ARG A 95 -10.07 18.43 -0.85
CA ARG A 95 -10.39 18.23 -2.28
C ARG A 95 -11.22 16.96 -2.53
N PRO A 96 -12.07 16.94 -3.58
CA PRO A 96 -12.67 15.70 -4.06
C PRO A 96 -11.57 14.74 -4.55
N LEU A 97 -11.69 13.47 -4.18
CA LEU A 97 -10.79 12.37 -4.58
C LEU A 97 -11.35 11.59 -5.77
N GLY A 98 -12.68 11.49 -5.86
CA GLY A 98 -13.35 10.79 -6.93
C GLY A 98 -14.87 10.97 -6.88
N LYS A 99 -15.53 10.66 -7.99
CA LYS A 99 -16.99 10.67 -8.12
C LYS A 99 -17.45 9.25 -8.39
N GLY A 100 -18.28 8.71 -7.50
CA GLY A 100 -18.94 7.43 -7.68
C GLY A 100 -20.35 7.59 -8.25
N ALA A 101 -21.03 6.47 -8.50
CA ALA A 101 -22.40 6.46 -9.04
C ALA A 101 -23.39 7.25 -8.17
N PHE A 102 -23.28 7.12 -6.84
CA PHE A 102 -24.26 7.67 -5.89
C PHE A 102 -23.76 8.90 -5.12
N GLY A 103 -22.55 9.38 -5.42
CA GLY A 103 -21.98 10.49 -4.66
C GLY A 103 -20.50 10.78 -4.93
N ILE A 104 -19.88 11.47 -3.99
CA ILE A 104 -18.51 12.01 -4.12
C ILE A 104 -17.69 11.56 -2.91
N VAL A 105 -16.42 11.23 -3.16
CA VAL A 105 -15.43 10.94 -2.12
C VAL A 105 -14.57 12.17 -1.93
N TYR A 106 -14.46 12.65 -0.69
CA TYR A 106 -13.62 13.78 -0.32
C TYR A 106 -12.43 13.31 0.51
N LEU A 107 -11.29 13.98 0.35
CA LEU A 107 -10.28 13.98 1.41
C LEU A 107 -10.90 14.73 2.60
N ALA A 108 -10.79 14.17 3.79
CA ALA A 108 -11.33 14.80 4.99
C ALA A 108 -10.35 14.67 6.15
N ARG A 109 -10.50 15.57 7.11
CA ARG A 109 -9.73 15.58 8.34
C ARG A 109 -10.66 15.77 9.53
N LEU A 110 -10.55 14.94 10.56
CA LEU A 110 -11.26 15.17 11.81
C LEU A 110 -10.74 16.44 12.49
N LYS A 111 -11.64 17.34 12.88
CA LYS A 111 -11.26 18.62 13.52
C LYS A 111 -10.47 18.44 14.81
N LYS A 112 -10.88 17.48 15.64
CA LYS A 112 -10.35 17.26 16.99
C LYS A 112 -8.99 16.55 16.96
N THR A 113 -8.91 15.40 16.31
CA THR A 113 -7.70 14.56 16.30
C THR A 113 -6.77 14.86 15.13
N LYS A 114 -7.20 15.69 14.18
CA LYS A 114 -6.51 15.95 12.91
C LYS A 114 -6.25 14.69 12.08
N PHE A 115 -6.95 13.60 12.37
CA PHE A 115 -6.86 12.35 11.64
C PHE A 115 -7.35 12.52 10.20
N ILE A 116 -6.57 12.04 9.23
CA ILE A 116 -6.87 12.14 7.80
C ILE A 116 -7.60 10.87 7.35
N CYS A 117 -8.71 11.05 6.64
CA CYS A 117 -9.52 9.97 6.10
C CYS A 117 -10.06 10.32 4.70
N ALA A 118 -10.65 9.33 4.03
CA ALA A 118 -11.49 9.56 2.88
C ALA A 118 -12.96 9.49 3.31
N LEU A 119 -13.76 10.51 3.01
CA LEU A 119 -15.18 10.57 3.35
C LEU A 119 -16.01 10.36 2.08
N LYS A 120 -16.59 9.16 1.92
CA LYS A 120 -17.50 8.83 0.81
C LYS A 120 -18.91 9.25 1.20
N MET A 121 -19.44 10.25 0.51
CA MET A 121 -20.77 10.81 0.76
C MET A 121 -21.75 10.34 -0.31
N LEU A 122 -22.81 9.64 0.08
CA LEU A 122 -23.81 9.03 -0.81
C LEU A 122 -25.18 9.68 -0.59
N HIS A 123 -25.87 10.04 -1.68
CA HIS A 123 -27.21 10.64 -1.59
C HIS A 123 -28.31 9.57 -1.49
N LYS A 124 -29.14 9.65 -0.44
CA LYS A 124 -30.26 8.71 -0.22
C LYS A 124 -31.27 8.71 -1.37
N SER A 125 -31.54 9.87 -1.96
CA SER A 125 -32.42 9.98 -3.13
C SER A 125 -31.92 9.17 -4.32
N LYS A 126 -30.63 9.26 -4.64
CA LYS A 126 -30.01 8.49 -5.73
C LYS A 126 -29.98 6.99 -5.45
N ILE A 127 -29.71 6.61 -4.20
CA ILE A 127 -29.72 5.19 -3.81
C ILE A 127 -31.13 4.60 -4.03
N ASN A 128 -32.18 5.33 -3.66
CA ASN A 128 -33.56 4.89 -3.88
C ASN A 128 -33.93 4.86 -5.37
N GLU A 129 -33.55 5.89 -6.12
CA GLU A 129 -33.78 5.97 -7.57
C GLU A 129 -33.20 4.77 -8.31
N TYR A 130 -31.97 4.36 -7.98
CA TYR A 130 -31.31 3.21 -8.59
C TYR A 130 -31.61 1.87 -7.89
N SER A 131 -32.44 1.85 -6.84
CA SER A 131 -32.73 0.65 -6.04
C SER A 131 -31.49 -0.05 -5.47
N MET A 132 -30.50 0.73 -5.02
CA MET A 132 -29.18 0.25 -4.57
C MET A 132 -29.01 0.16 -3.05
N ALA A 133 -30.11 0.17 -2.30
CA ALA A 133 -30.08 0.16 -0.84
C ALA A 133 -29.41 -1.10 -0.27
N GLU A 134 -29.61 -2.26 -0.91
CA GLU A 134 -28.99 -3.51 -0.48
C GLU A 134 -27.48 -3.51 -0.69
N GLN A 135 -26.97 -2.93 -1.78
CA GLN A 135 -25.54 -2.80 -2.06
C GLN A 135 -24.84 -1.93 -1.00
N VAL A 136 -25.46 -0.82 -0.61
CA VAL A 136 -24.95 0.06 0.47
C VAL A 136 -24.89 -0.68 1.81
N LYS A 137 -25.91 -1.50 2.09
CA LYS A 137 -25.96 -2.35 3.29
C LYS A 137 -24.86 -3.42 3.26
N ILE A 138 -24.69 -4.11 2.12
CA ILE A 138 -23.62 -5.10 1.92
C ILE A 138 -22.24 -4.45 2.11
N GLU A 139 -22.00 -3.28 1.50
CA GLU A 139 -20.72 -2.56 1.63
C GLU A 139 -20.43 -2.23 3.10
N THR A 140 -21.44 -1.78 3.85
CA THR A 140 -21.34 -1.48 5.29
C THR A 140 -21.04 -2.74 6.10
N GLU A 141 -21.80 -3.83 5.90
CA GLU A 141 -21.61 -5.08 6.63
C GLU A 141 -20.26 -5.73 6.33
N SER A 142 -19.80 -5.70 5.09
CA SER A 142 -18.48 -6.21 4.69
C SER A 142 -17.37 -5.35 5.26
N GLY A 143 -17.50 -4.02 5.20
CA GLY A 143 -16.52 -3.07 5.74
C GLY A 143 -16.27 -3.23 7.25
N TYR A 144 -17.31 -3.54 8.03
CA TYR A 144 -17.15 -3.84 9.46
C TYR A 144 -16.54 -5.21 9.75
N LYS A 145 -16.74 -6.20 8.87
CA LYS A 145 -16.25 -7.58 9.06
C LYS A 145 -14.82 -7.79 8.60
N LEU A 146 -14.41 -7.08 7.55
CA LEU A 146 -13.10 -7.24 6.94
C LEU A 146 -12.08 -6.36 7.63
N ASN A 147 -10.96 -6.96 8.05
CA ASN A 147 -9.84 -6.25 8.61
C ASN A 147 -8.54 -6.93 8.13
N HIS A 148 -7.95 -6.37 7.08
CA HIS A 148 -6.78 -6.92 6.41
C HIS A 148 -5.94 -5.79 5.80
N PRO A 149 -4.59 -5.83 5.87
CA PRO A 149 -3.74 -4.74 5.39
C PRO A 149 -3.92 -4.40 3.90
N LEU A 150 -4.31 -5.38 3.08
CA LEU A 150 -4.53 -5.22 1.62
C LEU A 150 -6.00 -4.93 1.25
N ILE A 151 -6.86 -4.67 2.23
CA ILE A 151 -8.26 -4.29 2.03
C ILE A 151 -8.44 -2.87 2.57
N LEU A 152 -9.15 -2.01 1.84
CA LEU A 152 -9.42 -0.65 2.26
C LEU A 152 -10.26 -0.68 3.55
N THR A 153 -9.74 -0.08 4.61
CA THR A 153 -10.42 -0.12 5.91
C THR A 153 -11.62 0.83 5.92
N MET A 154 -12.79 0.33 6.33
CA MET A 154 -13.93 1.14 6.73
C MET A 154 -13.86 1.37 8.24
N TYR A 155 -13.70 2.62 8.64
CA TYR A 155 -13.59 2.95 10.05
C TYR A 155 -14.96 3.06 10.72
N ASP A 156 -15.89 3.78 10.09
CA ASP A 156 -17.25 3.99 10.60
C ASP A 156 -18.20 4.45 9.48
N VAL A 157 -19.50 4.43 9.76
CA VAL A 157 -20.57 4.92 8.90
C VAL A 157 -21.55 5.73 9.74
N PHE A 158 -21.85 6.95 9.29
CA PHE A 158 -22.91 7.79 9.86
C PHE A 158 -23.83 8.31 8.77
N HIS A 159 -24.96 8.92 9.15
CA HIS A 159 -25.92 9.45 8.20
C HIS A 159 -26.63 10.69 8.75
N ASP A 160 -27.14 11.52 7.84
CA ASP A 160 -28.09 12.58 8.15
C ASP A 160 -29.44 12.29 7.47
N GLU A 161 -30.32 13.28 7.35
CA GLU A 161 -31.62 13.13 6.68
C GLU A 161 -31.49 12.78 5.18
N LYS A 162 -30.45 13.27 4.51
CA LYS A 162 -30.33 13.25 3.03
C LYS A 162 -29.23 12.32 2.53
N ARG A 163 -28.26 11.93 3.35
CA ARG A 163 -27.01 11.31 2.93
C ARG A 163 -26.51 10.24 3.91
N PHE A 164 -25.78 9.27 3.36
CA PHE A 164 -24.90 8.37 4.12
C PHE A 164 -23.45 8.83 3.94
N TYR A 165 -22.63 8.61 4.97
CA TYR A 165 -21.23 9.01 5.02
C TYR A 165 -20.39 7.84 5.50
N PHE A 166 -19.44 7.39 4.67
CA PHE A 166 -18.52 6.32 5.04
C PHE A 166 -17.16 6.94 5.31
N ILE A 167 -16.62 6.69 6.51
CA ILE A 167 -15.28 7.11 6.90
C ILE A 167 -14.33 5.96 6.52
N LEU A 168 -13.50 6.20 5.52
CA LEU A 168 -12.63 5.20 4.92
C LEU A 168 -11.15 5.55 5.10
N GLU A 169 -10.30 4.54 5.01
CA GLU A 169 -8.86 4.71 4.87
C GLU A 169 -8.53 5.58 3.65
N TYR A 170 -7.63 6.56 3.84
CA TYR A 170 -7.16 7.38 2.74
C TYR A 170 -5.98 6.70 2.03
N ALA A 171 -6.19 6.37 0.75
CA ALA A 171 -5.15 5.84 -0.14
C ALA A 171 -4.66 6.97 -1.09
N PRO A 172 -3.52 7.63 -0.78
CA PRO A 172 -3.14 8.88 -1.44
C PRO A 172 -2.74 8.74 -2.91
N HIS A 173 -2.29 7.55 -3.32
CA HIS A 173 -1.92 7.29 -4.71
C HIS A 173 -3.14 7.00 -5.59
N GLY A 174 -4.33 6.82 -5.01
CA GLY A 174 -5.58 6.69 -5.76
C GLY A 174 -5.70 5.34 -6.47
N GLN A 175 -6.46 5.29 -7.56
CA GLN A 175 -6.83 4.07 -8.27
C GLN A 175 -5.68 3.49 -9.10
N LEU A 176 -5.49 2.17 -9.04
CA LEU A 176 -4.53 1.42 -9.85
C LEU A 176 -4.75 1.66 -11.35
N TYR A 177 -6.02 1.81 -11.77
CA TYR A 177 -6.40 2.15 -13.13
C TYR A 177 -5.63 3.36 -13.70
N ARG A 178 -5.45 4.42 -12.90
CA ARG A 178 -4.75 5.63 -13.36
C ARG A 178 -3.26 5.36 -13.61
N PHE A 179 -2.64 4.49 -12.82
CA PHE A 179 -1.27 4.05 -13.06
C PHE A 179 -1.18 3.27 -14.36
N LEU A 180 -2.12 2.34 -14.59
CA LEU A 180 -2.15 1.54 -15.81
C LEU A 180 -2.32 2.41 -17.05
N GLN A 181 -3.29 3.33 -17.04
CA GLN A 181 -3.51 4.25 -18.15
C GLN A 181 -2.28 5.10 -18.48
N LYS A 182 -1.55 5.55 -17.46
CA LYS A 182 -0.36 6.38 -17.67
C LYS A 182 0.85 5.58 -18.16
N LEU A 183 1.03 4.36 -17.64
CA LEU A 183 2.12 3.46 -18.05
C LEU A 183 1.82 2.69 -19.34
N ARG A 184 0.57 2.70 -19.79
CA ARG A 184 0.01 1.84 -20.84
C ARG A 184 -0.01 0.36 -20.47
N ARG A 185 1.05 -0.17 -19.86
CA ARG A 185 1.13 -1.54 -19.35
C ARG A 185 2.17 -1.63 -18.24
N PHE A 186 2.07 -2.63 -17.40
CA PHE A 186 3.05 -2.93 -16.36
C PHE A 186 4.06 -3.98 -16.85
N THR A 187 5.22 -3.98 -16.19
CA THR A 187 6.22 -5.05 -16.35
C THR A 187 5.76 -6.30 -15.61
N ASP A 188 6.28 -7.47 -15.98
CA ASP A 188 6.06 -8.73 -15.24
C ASP A 188 6.26 -8.56 -13.73
N ARG A 189 7.31 -7.83 -13.34
CA ARG A 189 7.65 -7.58 -11.93
C ARG A 189 6.57 -6.79 -11.20
N LEU A 190 6.14 -5.65 -11.75
CA LEU A 190 5.11 -4.83 -11.11
C LEU A 190 3.75 -5.54 -11.11
N ALA A 191 3.35 -6.12 -12.25
CA ALA A 191 2.10 -6.86 -12.37
C ALA A 191 2.06 -8.05 -11.39
N ALA A 192 3.10 -8.89 -11.36
CA ALA A 192 3.18 -10.03 -10.44
C ALA A 192 3.10 -9.59 -8.97
N SER A 193 3.72 -8.47 -8.61
CA SER A 193 3.66 -7.94 -7.22
C SER A 193 2.23 -7.58 -6.80
N TYR A 194 1.49 -6.93 -7.70
CA TYR A 194 0.10 -6.56 -7.47
C TYR A 194 -0.83 -7.77 -7.47
N ILE A 195 -0.63 -8.71 -8.41
CA ILE A 195 -1.39 -9.97 -8.43
C ILE A 195 -1.13 -10.79 -7.17
N TYR A 196 0.11 -10.83 -6.68
CA TYR A 196 0.45 -11.51 -5.43
C TYR A 196 -0.33 -10.92 -4.24
N GLN A 197 -0.38 -9.59 -4.12
CA GLN A 197 -1.15 -8.90 -3.08
C GLN A 197 -2.66 -9.15 -3.21
N ILE A 198 -3.21 -9.11 -4.42
CA ILE A 198 -4.63 -9.40 -4.67
C ILE A 198 -4.99 -10.83 -4.29
N CYS A 199 -4.16 -11.82 -4.61
CA CYS A 199 -4.39 -13.21 -4.21
C CYS A 199 -4.52 -13.35 -2.69
N HIS A 200 -3.65 -12.70 -1.91
CA HIS A 200 -3.74 -12.68 -0.44
C HIS A 200 -4.99 -11.98 0.08
N ALA A 201 -5.34 -10.82 -0.49
CA ALA A 201 -6.55 -10.10 -0.10
C ALA A 201 -7.82 -10.93 -0.35
N LEU A 202 -7.90 -11.62 -1.48
CA LEU A 202 -9.03 -12.46 -1.85
C LEU A 202 -9.09 -13.76 -1.04
N GLU A 203 -7.95 -14.41 -0.76
CA GLU A 203 -7.92 -15.57 0.15
C GLU A 203 -8.48 -15.20 1.52
N TYR A 204 -8.10 -14.03 2.06
CA TYR A 204 -8.68 -13.52 3.30
C TYR A 204 -10.19 -13.31 3.18
N CYS A 205 -10.69 -12.68 2.10
CA CYS A 205 -12.12 -12.51 1.86
C CYS A 205 -12.86 -13.86 1.83
N HIS A 206 -12.32 -14.83 1.11
CA HIS A 206 -12.89 -16.18 0.97
C HIS A 206 -12.91 -16.91 2.32
N SER A 207 -11.88 -16.73 3.16
CA SER A 207 -11.85 -17.26 4.54
C SER A 207 -12.94 -16.67 5.43
N LYS A 208 -13.41 -15.46 5.12
CA LYS A 208 -14.56 -14.79 5.76
C LYS A 208 -15.89 -15.07 5.05
N SER A 209 -15.89 -16.02 4.12
CA SER A 209 -17.04 -16.39 3.29
C SER A 209 -17.60 -15.23 2.46
N ILE A 210 -16.73 -14.31 2.04
CA ILE A 210 -17.07 -13.15 1.20
C ILE A 210 -16.44 -13.33 -0.18
N ILE A 211 -17.25 -13.25 -1.24
CA ILE A 211 -16.80 -13.22 -2.64
C ILE A 211 -16.84 -11.76 -3.10
N HIS A 212 -15.78 -11.26 -3.75
CA HIS A 212 -15.68 -9.85 -4.14
C HIS A 212 -16.55 -9.50 -5.36
N ARG A 213 -16.44 -10.28 -6.45
CA ARG A 213 -17.21 -10.17 -7.71
C ARG A 213 -17.03 -8.92 -8.58
N ASP A 214 -16.38 -7.85 -8.10
CA ASP A 214 -16.11 -6.65 -8.91
C ASP A 214 -14.63 -6.24 -8.87
N LEU A 215 -13.74 -7.23 -9.03
CA LEU A 215 -12.30 -6.97 -9.08
C LEU A 215 -11.95 -6.31 -10.42
N LYS A 216 -11.36 -5.11 -10.38
CA LYS A 216 -10.86 -4.35 -11.54
C LYS A 216 -9.92 -3.22 -11.07
N PRO A 217 -9.06 -2.65 -11.93
CA PRO A 217 -8.10 -1.63 -11.54
C PRO A 217 -8.72 -0.38 -10.90
N GLU A 218 -9.98 -0.06 -11.19
CA GLU A 218 -10.73 1.08 -10.63
C GLU A 218 -11.11 0.87 -9.17
N ASN A 219 -11.34 -0.38 -8.77
CA ASN A 219 -11.71 -0.78 -7.41
C ASN A 219 -10.48 -1.18 -6.57
N ILE A 220 -9.28 -1.01 -7.11
CA ILE A 220 -8.03 -1.25 -6.39
C ILE A 220 -7.36 0.10 -6.20
N LEU A 221 -7.14 0.49 -4.93
CA LEU A 221 -6.41 1.70 -4.59
C LEU A 221 -4.96 1.38 -4.24
N VAL A 222 -4.11 2.41 -4.27
CA VAL A 222 -2.71 2.33 -3.86
C VAL A 222 -2.50 3.24 -2.66
N ASP A 223 -1.99 2.69 -1.56
CA ASP A 223 -1.72 3.44 -0.33
C ASP A 223 -0.40 4.22 -0.42
N CYS A 224 -0.04 5.00 0.62
CA CYS A 224 1.20 5.78 0.66
C CYS A 224 2.47 4.93 0.53
N CYS A 225 2.38 3.63 0.78
CA CYS A 225 3.47 2.68 0.74
C CYS A 225 3.64 2.02 -0.63
N GLY A 226 2.71 2.27 -1.57
CA GLY A 226 2.69 1.59 -2.86
C GLY A 226 2.03 0.21 -2.81
N ASN A 227 1.40 -0.15 -1.68
CA ASN A 227 0.66 -1.39 -1.52
C ASN A 227 -0.78 -1.22 -1.98
N LEU A 228 -1.38 -2.32 -2.40
CA LEU A 228 -2.77 -2.34 -2.83
C LEU A 228 -3.73 -2.30 -1.66
N LYS A 229 -4.85 -1.62 -1.88
CA LYS A 229 -6.02 -1.61 -1.03
C LYS A 229 -7.22 -1.99 -1.89
N LEU A 230 -7.64 -3.25 -1.79
CA LEU A 230 -8.86 -3.72 -2.44
C LEU A 230 -10.05 -2.99 -1.82
N ALA A 231 -10.84 -2.33 -2.66
CA ALA A 231 -11.96 -1.48 -2.27
C ALA A 231 -13.24 -1.89 -3.00
N ASP A 232 -14.35 -1.27 -2.60
CA ASP A 232 -15.69 -1.41 -3.19
C ASP A 232 -16.28 -2.84 -3.12
N PHE A 233 -16.80 -3.15 -1.94
CA PHE A 233 -17.51 -4.40 -1.66
C PHE A 233 -19.02 -4.30 -1.93
N GLY A 234 -19.50 -3.26 -2.61
CA GLY A 234 -20.93 -3.06 -2.88
C GLY A 234 -21.57 -4.20 -3.69
N TRP A 235 -20.76 -4.91 -4.47
CA TRP A 235 -21.17 -6.10 -5.22
C TRP A 235 -20.75 -7.41 -4.57
N SER A 236 -20.22 -7.40 -3.35
CA SER A 236 -19.83 -8.64 -2.68
C SER A 236 -21.05 -9.51 -2.32
N THR A 237 -20.82 -10.81 -2.08
CA THR A 237 -21.85 -11.71 -1.54
C THR A 237 -21.28 -12.62 -0.47
N LYS A 238 -22.16 -13.06 0.45
CA LYS A 238 -21.81 -14.00 1.52
C LYS A 238 -22.18 -15.42 1.10
N ILE A 239 -21.23 -16.34 1.22
CA ILE A 239 -21.48 -17.77 1.15
C ILE A 239 -22.07 -18.19 2.50
N ARG A 240 -23.34 -18.64 2.53
CA ARG A 240 -24.02 -19.05 3.79
C ARG A 240 -23.65 -20.48 4.20
N HIS A 241 -23.36 -21.34 3.23
CA HIS A 241 -22.97 -22.76 3.37
C HIS A 241 -22.04 -23.16 2.20
N ALA A 242 -21.21 -24.20 2.36
CA ALA A 242 -20.28 -24.66 1.32
C ALA A 242 -20.97 -25.00 -0.03
N ASP A 243 -22.25 -25.38 0.00
CA ASP A 243 -23.07 -25.67 -1.18
C ASP A 243 -23.88 -24.45 -1.70
N THR A 244 -23.67 -23.25 -1.14
CA THR A 244 -24.41 -22.06 -1.57
C THR A 244 -23.93 -21.64 -2.94
N MET A 245 -24.85 -21.69 -3.90
CA MET A 245 -24.63 -21.30 -5.28
C MET A 245 -25.32 -19.98 -5.57
N ASN A 246 -24.57 -19.00 -6.07
CA ASN A 246 -25.13 -17.71 -6.47
C ASN A 246 -25.57 -17.73 -7.93
N THR A 247 -26.62 -16.97 -8.28
CA THR A 247 -27.16 -16.87 -9.66
C THR A 247 -27.23 -15.45 -10.19
N THR A 248 -26.96 -14.44 -9.36
CA THR A 248 -27.02 -13.02 -9.74
C THR A 248 -25.88 -12.65 -10.68
N ALA A 249 -26.19 -12.07 -11.84
CA ALA A 249 -25.21 -11.45 -12.72
C ALA A 249 -24.91 -10.02 -12.26
N CYS A 250 -23.65 -9.76 -11.89
CA CYS A 250 -23.17 -8.45 -11.45
C CYS A 250 -21.65 -8.33 -11.66
N GLY A 251 -21.14 -7.10 -11.84
CA GLY A 251 -19.74 -6.79 -12.11
C GLY A 251 -19.55 -6.08 -13.45
N THR A 252 -18.32 -5.62 -13.74
CA THR A 252 -17.96 -5.09 -15.07
C THR A 252 -17.88 -6.23 -16.09
N LEU A 253 -18.49 -6.05 -17.26
CA LEU A 253 -18.66 -7.09 -18.28
C LEU A 253 -17.34 -7.79 -18.66
N ASP A 254 -16.27 -7.03 -18.84
CA ASP A 254 -14.95 -7.55 -19.25
C ASP A 254 -14.31 -8.49 -18.23
N TYR A 255 -14.79 -8.45 -16.98
CA TYR A 255 -14.31 -9.25 -15.85
C TYR A 255 -15.23 -10.43 -15.52
N LEU A 256 -16.39 -10.55 -16.16
CA LEU A 256 -17.35 -11.61 -15.83
C LEU A 256 -16.83 -12.98 -16.25
N ALA A 257 -16.97 -13.95 -15.35
CA ALA A 257 -16.66 -15.35 -15.63
C ALA A 257 -17.72 -15.97 -16.57
N PRO A 258 -17.38 -16.99 -17.39
CA PRO A 258 -18.30 -17.62 -18.35
C PRO A 258 -19.59 -18.16 -17.73
N GLU A 259 -19.53 -18.66 -16.49
CA GLU A 259 -20.69 -19.12 -15.74
C GLU A 259 -21.62 -17.98 -15.30
N ILE A 260 -21.09 -16.77 -15.05
CA ILE A 260 -21.92 -15.60 -14.75
C ILE A 260 -22.60 -15.12 -16.03
N VAL A 261 -21.87 -15.01 -17.14
CA VAL A 261 -22.42 -14.65 -18.46
C VAL A 261 -23.50 -15.65 -18.90
N GLY A 262 -23.28 -16.94 -18.62
CA GLY A 262 -24.23 -18.00 -18.92
C GLY A 262 -25.37 -18.18 -17.90
N HIS A 263 -25.53 -17.27 -16.93
CA HIS A 263 -26.53 -17.34 -15.85
C HIS A 263 -26.53 -18.67 -15.07
N LYS A 264 -25.35 -19.27 -14.91
CA LYS A 264 -25.14 -20.49 -14.14
C LYS A 264 -24.80 -20.17 -12.69
N GLN A 265 -24.93 -21.21 -11.88
CA GLN A 265 -24.54 -21.20 -10.48
C GLN A 265 -23.02 -21.06 -10.32
N TYR A 266 -22.57 -20.26 -9.34
CA TYR A 266 -21.16 -20.00 -9.10
C TYR A 266 -20.80 -19.82 -7.61
N GLN A 267 -19.50 -19.95 -7.30
CA GLN A 267 -18.89 -19.70 -5.98
C GLN A 267 -17.61 -18.84 -6.11
N TYR A 268 -16.62 -19.02 -5.21
CA TYR A 268 -15.41 -18.22 -5.11
C TYR A 268 -14.51 -18.26 -6.36
N GLN A 269 -14.63 -19.26 -7.21
CA GLN A 269 -13.81 -19.42 -8.43
C GLN A 269 -14.03 -18.30 -9.46
N VAL A 270 -15.08 -17.49 -9.31
CA VAL A 270 -15.29 -16.29 -10.14
C VAL A 270 -14.25 -15.21 -9.83
N ASP A 271 -13.81 -15.09 -8.57
CA ASP A 271 -12.73 -14.16 -8.21
C ASP A 271 -11.40 -14.66 -8.80
N ASN A 272 -11.16 -15.98 -8.84
CA ASN A 272 -9.97 -16.55 -9.49
C ASN A 272 -9.93 -16.20 -10.99
N TRP A 273 -11.08 -16.25 -11.67
CA TRP A 273 -11.19 -15.79 -13.06
C TRP A 273 -10.80 -14.31 -13.17
N CYS A 274 -11.35 -13.46 -12.30
CA CYS A 274 -11.03 -12.03 -12.30
C CYS A 274 -9.54 -11.76 -12.06
N VAL A 275 -8.84 -12.58 -11.26
CA VAL A 275 -7.38 -12.48 -11.11
C VAL A 275 -6.65 -12.73 -12.44
N GLY A 276 -7.12 -13.69 -13.25
CA GLY A 276 -6.60 -13.94 -14.59
C GLY A 276 -6.82 -12.76 -15.54
N VAL A 277 -8.03 -12.20 -15.54
CA VAL A 277 -8.39 -11.01 -16.34
C VAL A 277 -7.54 -9.81 -15.92
N LEU A 278 -7.44 -9.56 -14.61
CA LEU A 278 -6.62 -8.48 -14.05
C LEU A 278 -5.15 -8.66 -14.43
N ALA A 279 -4.58 -9.87 -14.28
CA ALA A 279 -3.19 -10.13 -14.64
C ALA A 279 -2.91 -9.86 -16.12
N TYR A 280 -3.84 -10.24 -17.00
CA TYR A 280 -3.76 -9.91 -18.41
C TYR A 280 -3.79 -8.38 -18.62
N GLU A 281 -4.79 -7.69 -18.07
CA GLU A 281 -4.97 -6.25 -18.25
C GLU A 281 -3.79 -5.44 -17.71
N LEU A 282 -3.23 -5.82 -16.57
CA LEU A 282 -2.02 -5.16 -16.04
C LEU A 282 -0.84 -5.30 -17.01
N LEU A 283 -0.71 -6.42 -17.74
CA LEU A 283 0.42 -6.69 -18.64
C LEU A 283 0.22 -6.16 -20.07
N SER A 284 -1.03 -6.03 -20.54
CA SER A 284 -1.36 -5.57 -21.89
C SER A 284 -1.85 -4.12 -21.94
N GLY A 285 -2.39 -3.60 -20.83
CA GLY A 285 -3.09 -2.32 -20.76
C GLY A 285 -4.59 -2.37 -21.03
N HIS A 286 -5.11 -3.54 -21.38
CA HIS A 286 -6.51 -3.73 -21.78
C HIS A 286 -7.02 -5.13 -21.42
N ALA A 287 -8.33 -5.29 -21.22
CA ALA A 287 -8.90 -6.58 -20.88
C ALA A 287 -8.74 -7.62 -22.02
N PRO A 288 -8.62 -8.93 -21.70
CA PRO A 288 -8.42 -9.99 -22.69
C PRO A 288 -9.60 -10.18 -23.65
N PHE A 289 -10.81 -9.85 -23.21
CA PHE A 289 -12.05 -10.10 -23.95
C PHE A 289 -12.72 -8.83 -24.48
N GLU A 290 -12.03 -7.68 -24.43
CA GLU A 290 -12.58 -6.37 -24.79
C GLU A 290 -13.20 -6.36 -26.20
N GLY A 291 -14.36 -5.71 -26.34
CA GLY A 291 -15.16 -5.60 -27.55
C GLY A 291 -16.48 -4.89 -27.27
N THR A 292 -17.43 -4.96 -28.21
CA THR A 292 -18.82 -4.58 -27.91
C THR A 292 -19.43 -5.56 -26.89
N ASP A 293 -20.48 -5.17 -26.18
CA ASP A 293 -21.09 -6.00 -25.12
C ASP A 293 -21.39 -7.44 -25.56
N ASP A 294 -21.89 -7.63 -26.79
CA ASP A 294 -22.20 -8.95 -27.31
C ASP A 294 -20.95 -9.71 -27.77
N GLU A 295 -19.97 -9.02 -28.37
CA GLU A 295 -18.68 -9.63 -28.72
C GLU A 295 -17.93 -10.09 -27.48
N THR A 296 -17.89 -9.28 -26.42
CA THR A 296 -17.25 -9.61 -25.14
C THR A 296 -17.87 -10.85 -24.53
N LYS A 297 -19.21 -10.95 -24.48
CA LYS A 297 -19.91 -12.16 -24.01
C LYS A 297 -19.56 -13.39 -24.84
N VAL A 298 -19.52 -13.26 -26.16
CA VAL A 298 -19.15 -14.36 -27.08
C VAL A 298 -17.71 -14.79 -26.88
N LYS A 299 -16.78 -13.83 -26.72
CA LYS A 299 -15.36 -14.10 -26.46
C LYS A 299 -15.17 -14.78 -25.11
N ILE A 300 -15.82 -14.31 -24.04
CA ILE A 300 -15.78 -14.94 -22.71
C ILE A 300 -16.35 -16.37 -22.79
N ALA A 301 -17.53 -16.57 -23.40
CA ALA A 301 -18.17 -17.87 -23.50
C ALA A 301 -17.32 -18.91 -24.24
N ASN A 302 -16.51 -18.47 -25.20
CA ASN A 302 -15.63 -19.32 -26.02
C ASN A 302 -14.17 -19.32 -25.57
N ILE A 303 -13.80 -18.55 -24.53
CA ILE A 303 -12.41 -18.35 -24.10
C ILE A 303 -11.54 -17.87 -25.28
N ASN A 304 -12.06 -16.91 -26.05
CA ASN A 304 -11.40 -16.39 -27.24
C ASN A 304 -10.63 -15.11 -26.90
N TYR A 305 -9.34 -15.26 -26.61
CA TYR A 305 -8.36 -14.18 -26.47
C TYR A 305 -7.01 -14.65 -27.01
N SER A 306 -6.12 -13.71 -27.30
CA SER A 306 -4.74 -13.99 -27.68
C SER A 306 -3.77 -13.20 -26.81
N PHE A 307 -2.55 -13.70 -26.68
CA PHE A 307 -1.51 -13.01 -25.93
C PHE A 307 -0.60 -12.22 -26.87
N PRO A 308 -0.37 -10.93 -26.63
CA PRO A 308 0.65 -10.17 -27.32
C PRO A 308 2.04 -10.81 -27.19
N ASP A 309 2.89 -10.70 -28.21
CA ASP A 309 4.20 -11.38 -28.27
C ASP A 309 5.12 -11.09 -27.08
N TYR A 310 5.01 -9.91 -26.48
CA TYR A 310 5.82 -9.50 -25.34
C TYR A 310 5.44 -10.17 -24.00
N PHE A 311 4.34 -10.95 -23.93
CA PHE A 311 4.01 -11.70 -22.72
C PHE A 311 5.02 -12.84 -22.49
N SER A 312 5.61 -12.88 -21.29
CA SER A 312 6.50 -13.97 -20.91
C SER A 312 5.76 -15.32 -20.85
N GLN A 313 6.43 -16.42 -21.21
CA GLN A 313 5.82 -17.75 -21.15
C GLN A 313 5.28 -18.11 -19.75
N PRO A 314 5.96 -17.77 -18.63
CA PRO A 314 5.41 -17.96 -17.29
C PRO A 314 4.13 -17.15 -17.03
N ALA A 315 4.04 -15.91 -17.52
CA ALA A 315 2.84 -15.08 -17.38
C ALA A 315 1.66 -15.65 -18.16
N ARG A 316 1.89 -16.09 -19.40
CA ARG A 316 0.85 -16.73 -20.23
C ARG A 316 0.28 -17.97 -19.53
N LYS A 317 1.16 -18.85 -19.04
CA LYS A 317 0.76 -20.05 -18.31
C LYS A 317 -0.02 -19.73 -17.04
N PHE A 318 0.39 -18.69 -16.29
CA PHE A 318 -0.34 -18.23 -15.11
C PHE A 318 -1.78 -17.82 -15.46
N ILE A 319 -1.93 -17.00 -16.51
CA ILE A 319 -3.23 -16.49 -16.96
C ILE A 319 -4.09 -17.62 -17.52
N ASP A 320 -3.54 -18.50 -18.37
CA ASP A 320 -4.26 -19.65 -18.92
C ASP A 320 -4.79 -20.57 -17.83
N ASN A 321 -4.00 -20.81 -16.76
CA ASN A 321 -4.43 -21.62 -15.63
C ASN A 321 -5.62 -21.02 -14.85
N LEU A 322 -5.89 -19.71 -14.99
CA LEU A 322 -7.01 -19.01 -14.36
C LEU A 322 -8.19 -18.80 -15.31
N LEU A 323 -7.94 -18.52 -16.59
CA LEU A 323 -8.96 -18.30 -17.62
C LEU A 323 -9.48 -19.63 -18.20
N GLN A 324 -9.84 -20.56 -17.31
CA GLN A 324 -10.46 -21.83 -17.67
C GLN A 324 -11.99 -21.72 -17.68
N LYS A 325 -12.63 -22.29 -18.72
CA LYS A 325 -14.10 -22.31 -18.86
C LYS A 325 -14.79 -23.07 -17.73
N ASP A 326 -14.21 -24.20 -17.31
CA ASP A 326 -14.68 -24.98 -16.18
C ASP A 326 -14.11 -24.40 -14.87
N PRO A 327 -14.96 -23.87 -13.95
CA PRO A 327 -14.50 -23.29 -12.70
C PRO A 327 -13.66 -24.26 -11.85
N LYS A 328 -13.91 -25.57 -11.95
CA LYS A 328 -13.16 -26.59 -11.19
C LYS A 328 -11.73 -26.81 -11.70
N LYS A 329 -11.45 -26.40 -12.94
CA LYS A 329 -10.11 -26.48 -13.54
C LYS A 329 -9.28 -25.21 -13.30
N ARG A 330 -9.89 -24.14 -12.78
CA ARG A 330 -9.18 -22.90 -12.46
C ARG A 330 -8.22 -23.13 -11.32
N MET A 331 -7.02 -22.58 -11.46
CA MET A 331 -6.01 -22.58 -10.41
C MET A 331 -6.56 -21.91 -9.13
N PRO A 332 -6.48 -22.57 -7.96
CA PRO A 332 -6.80 -21.95 -6.68
C PRO A 332 -5.84 -20.79 -6.34
N LEU A 333 -6.29 -19.80 -5.57
CA LEU A 333 -5.47 -18.64 -5.18
C LEU A 333 -4.19 -19.03 -4.44
N VAL A 334 -4.25 -20.03 -3.55
CA VAL A 334 -3.07 -20.59 -2.86
C VAL A 334 -2.02 -21.11 -3.87
N ASN A 335 -2.46 -21.72 -4.97
CA ASN A 335 -1.58 -22.18 -6.03
C ASN A 335 -1.10 -21.03 -6.92
N CYS A 336 -1.89 -19.95 -7.04
CA CYS A 336 -1.44 -18.72 -7.71
C CYS A 336 -0.24 -18.15 -6.98
N ILE A 337 -0.34 -18.00 -5.65
CA ILE A 337 0.73 -17.51 -4.77
C ILE A 337 2.00 -18.34 -4.97
N ALA A 338 1.89 -19.67 -5.08
CA ALA A 338 3.01 -20.58 -5.29
C ALA A 338 3.51 -20.66 -6.75
N HIS A 339 2.83 -20.05 -7.72
CA HIS A 339 3.15 -20.18 -9.14
C HIS A 339 4.49 -19.51 -9.49
N ASP A 340 5.28 -20.16 -10.37
CA ASP A 340 6.61 -19.71 -10.78
C ASP A 340 6.66 -18.25 -11.21
N TRP A 341 5.66 -17.79 -11.98
CA TRP A 341 5.58 -16.40 -12.43
C TRP A 341 5.53 -15.41 -11.26
N LEU A 342 4.70 -15.68 -10.24
CA LEU A 342 4.63 -14.82 -9.05
C LEU A 342 5.88 -14.98 -8.19
N GLN A 343 6.31 -16.21 -7.94
CA GLN A 343 7.49 -16.48 -7.13
C GLN A 343 8.76 -15.82 -7.68
N LYS A 344 8.88 -15.77 -9.02
CA LYS A 344 10.00 -15.14 -9.75
C LYS A 344 9.96 -13.63 -9.77
N ASN A 345 8.78 -13.06 -9.95
CA ASN A 345 8.65 -11.65 -10.33
C ASN A 345 8.05 -10.77 -9.23
N ALA A 346 7.25 -11.31 -8.31
CA ALA A 346 6.61 -10.49 -7.29
C ALA A 346 7.65 -9.95 -6.28
N TYR A 347 7.55 -8.66 -5.98
CA TYR A 347 8.14 -8.07 -4.81
C TYR A 347 7.50 -8.71 -3.58
N LYS A 348 8.19 -9.68 -2.98
CA LYS A 348 7.79 -10.28 -1.70
C LYS A 348 8.03 -9.34 -0.51
N TYR A 349 8.41 -8.09 -0.75
CA TYR A 349 8.69 -7.16 0.33
C TYR A 349 7.42 -6.72 1.04
N LEU A 350 7.52 -6.61 2.35
CA LEU A 350 6.54 -5.91 3.19
C LEU A 350 6.39 -4.43 2.75
N PHE A 351 7.44 -3.85 2.15
CA PHE A 351 7.59 -2.40 1.96
C PHE A 351 8.02 -1.94 0.54
N GLY A 352 8.77 -2.73 -0.23
CA GLY A 352 9.26 -2.34 -1.56
C GLY A 352 10.39 -1.31 -1.51
N PRO A 353 11.19 -1.15 -2.59
CA PRO A 353 12.45 -0.40 -2.56
C PRO A 353 12.31 1.07 -2.15
N TYR A 354 11.17 1.71 -2.44
CA TYR A 354 10.90 3.10 -2.09
C TYR A 354 10.64 3.28 -0.59
N LYS A 355 9.87 2.38 0.01
CA LYS A 355 9.58 2.44 1.44
C LYS A 355 10.79 2.00 2.26
N SER A 356 11.52 0.98 1.80
CA SER A 356 12.82 0.61 2.38
C SER A 356 13.77 1.80 2.37
N ALA A 357 13.94 2.48 1.23
CA ALA A 357 14.73 3.70 1.14
C ALA A 357 14.21 4.83 2.05
N SER A 358 12.89 5.02 2.16
CA SER A 358 12.28 6.04 3.02
C SER A 358 12.52 5.79 4.50
N TYR A 359 12.45 4.53 4.94
CA TYR A 359 12.75 4.15 6.31
C TYR A 359 14.23 4.27 6.60
N ILE A 360 15.11 3.80 5.71
CA ILE A 360 16.55 3.96 5.84
C ILE A 360 16.91 5.45 5.93
N TYR A 361 16.30 6.30 5.10
CA TYR A 361 16.50 7.75 5.15
C TYR A 361 16.12 8.35 6.51
N GLN A 362 14.97 7.98 7.06
CA GLN A 362 14.51 8.45 8.38
C GLN A 362 15.38 7.90 9.52
N ILE A 363 15.82 6.64 9.43
CA ILE A 363 16.76 6.03 10.37
C ILE A 363 18.09 6.81 10.36
N CYS A 364 18.64 7.11 9.17
CA CYS A 364 19.88 7.88 9.06
C CYS A 364 19.75 9.26 9.71
N HIS A 365 18.64 9.97 9.51
CA HIS A 365 18.38 11.26 10.16
C HIS A 365 18.26 11.15 11.68
N ALA A 366 17.50 10.16 12.16
CA ALA A 366 17.31 9.96 13.61
C ALA A 366 18.63 9.60 14.31
N LEU A 367 19.45 8.75 13.70
CA LEU A 367 20.76 8.39 14.21
C LEU A 367 21.76 9.55 14.12
N GLU A 368 21.76 10.35 13.05
CA GLU A 368 22.60 11.55 12.94
C GLU A 368 22.30 12.51 14.09
N TYR A 369 21.02 12.73 14.40
CA TYR A 369 20.61 13.52 15.56
C TYR A 369 21.10 12.91 16.87
N CYS A 370 20.95 11.59 17.07
CA CYS A 370 21.47 10.92 18.28
C CYS A 370 22.98 11.09 18.42
N HIS A 371 23.73 10.91 17.34
CA HIS A 371 25.18 11.07 17.30
C HIS A 371 25.59 12.53 17.59
N SER A 372 24.82 13.52 17.12
CA SER A 372 25.02 14.94 17.46
C SER A 372 24.87 15.24 18.96
N LYS A 373 24.12 14.39 19.68
CA LYS A 373 23.97 14.42 21.15
C LYS A 373 24.92 13.48 21.87
N SER A 374 25.89 12.92 21.15
CA SER A 374 26.88 11.95 21.63
C SER A 374 26.26 10.64 22.13
N ILE A 375 25.11 10.23 21.58
CA ILE A 375 24.41 8.98 21.91
C ILE A 375 24.67 7.95 20.82
N ILE A 376 25.08 6.73 21.18
CA ILE A 376 25.16 5.57 20.29
C ILE A 376 24.03 4.61 20.64
N HIS A 377 23.26 4.13 19.65
CA HIS A 377 22.08 3.30 19.89
C HIS A 377 22.42 1.86 20.29
N ARG A 378 23.29 1.19 19.52
CA ARG A 378 23.84 -0.17 19.74
C ARG A 378 22.90 -1.37 19.69
N ASP A 379 21.58 -1.18 19.71
CA ASP A 379 20.60 -2.27 19.50
C ASP A 379 19.49 -1.87 18.54
N LEU A 380 19.88 -1.35 17.38
CA LEU A 380 18.92 -1.01 16.34
C LEU A 380 18.56 -2.28 15.53
N LYS A 381 17.27 -2.54 15.43
CA LYS A 381 16.66 -3.72 14.79
C LYS A 381 15.18 -3.43 14.50
N PRO A 382 14.50 -4.19 13.63
CA PRO A 382 13.10 -3.96 13.27
C PRO A 382 12.18 -3.81 14.48
N GLU A 383 12.36 -4.59 15.55
CA GLU A 383 11.52 -4.56 16.75
C GLU A 383 11.65 -3.24 17.54
N ASN A 384 12.77 -2.54 17.37
CA ASN A 384 13.06 -1.26 18.03
C ASN A 384 12.75 -0.06 17.10
N ILE A 385 12.05 -0.29 16.00
CA ILE A 385 11.67 0.70 15.01
C ILE A 385 10.14 0.76 14.94
N LEU A 386 9.56 1.86 15.42
CA LEU A 386 8.11 2.08 15.39
C LEU A 386 7.72 2.96 14.20
N VAL A 387 6.51 2.77 13.67
CA VAL A 387 5.96 3.58 12.58
C VAL A 387 4.64 4.20 13.02
N ASP A 388 4.52 5.52 12.92
CA ASP A 388 3.29 6.23 13.28
C ASP A 388 2.21 6.16 12.19
N CYS A 389 1.01 6.66 12.49
CA CYS A 389 -0.12 6.64 11.56
C CYS A 389 0.12 7.45 10.26
N CYS A 390 1.11 8.35 10.29
CA CYS A 390 1.61 9.12 9.17
C CYS A 390 2.89 8.48 8.60
N GLY A 391 3.09 7.17 8.78
CA GLY A 391 4.23 6.45 8.19
C GLY A 391 5.60 6.96 8.65
N ASN A 392 5.71 7.85 9.65
CA ASN A 392 7.01 8.32 10.09
C ASN A 392 7.60 7.35 11.10
N LEU A 393 8.90 7.13 10.97
CA LEU A 393 9.67 6.21 11.78
C LEU A 393 10.08 6.88 13.09
N LYS A 394 10.00 6.11 14.18
CA LYS A 394 10.49 6.48 15.51
C LYS A 394 11.44 5.39 16.00
N LEU A 395 12.64 5.79 16.41
CA LEU A 395 13.54 4.88 17.12
C LEU A 395 13.01 4.67 18.54
N ALA A 396 12.98 3.42 18.97
CA ALA A 396 12.55 3.00 20.29
C ALA A 396 13.66 2.17 20.96
N ASP A 397 13.47 1.89 22.25
CA ASP A 397 14.38 1.10 23.09
C ASP A 397 15.85 1.56 23.10
N PHE A 398 16.11 2.57 23.93
CA PHE A 398 17.46 3.05 24.23
C PHE A 398 18.12 2.31 25.40
N GLY A 399 17.61 1.13 25.80
CA GLY A 399 18.10 0.38 26.96
C GLY A 399 19.58 -0.02 26.85
N TRP A 400 20.06 -0.25 25.63
CA TRP A 400 21.47 -0.52 25.33
C TRP A 400 22.24 0.71 24.85
N SER A 401 21.65 1.89 24.82
CA SER A 401 22.35 3.10 24.35
C SER A 401 23.43 3.55 25.32
N THR A 402 24.43 4.28 24.82
CA THR A 402 25.49 4.88 25.65
C THR A 402 25.77 6.31 25.23
N LYS A 403 26.19 7.14 26.18
CA LYS A 403 26.62 8.51 25.94
C LYS A 403 28.15 8.59 25.93
N ILE A 404 28.71 8.99 24.81
CA ILE A 404 30.13 9.31 24.67
C ILE A 404 30.39 10.61 25.45
N ARG A 405 31.29 10.57 26.44
CA ARG A 405 31.62 11.74 27.28
C ARG A 405 32.70 12.64 26.66
N HIS A 406 33.63 12.06 25.90
CA HIS A 406 34.70 12.76 25.18
C HIS A 406 34.91 12.14 23.79
N ALA A 407 35.31 12.93 22.78
CA ALA A 407 35.43 12.48 21.38
C ALA A 407 36.35 11.24 21.20
N ASP A 408 37.36 11.08 22.05
CA ASP A 408 38.29 9.94 22.01
C ASP A 408 37.83 8.73 22.84
N THR A 409 36.66 8.79 23.48
CA THR A 409 36.15 7.69 24.31
C THR A 409 35.78 6.51 23.42
N MET A 410 36.32 5.34 23.74
CA MET A 410 36.04 4.07 23.06
C MET A 410 35.20 3.17 23.95
N ASN A 411 34.20 2.51 23.38
CA ASN A 411 33.40 1.50 24.08
C ASN A 411 33.95 0.09 23.83
N THR A 412 33.75 -0.83 24.77
CA THR A 412 34.18 -2.24 24.66
C THR A 412 33.08 -3.25 24.99
N THR A 413 31.92 -2.78 25.47
CA THR A 413 30.80 -3.65 25.85
C THR A 413 30.21 -4.34 24.63
N ALA A 414 30.19 -5.68 24.62
CA ALA A 414 29.43 -6.44 23.63
C ALA A 414 27.96 -6.47 24.06
N CYS A 415 27.09 -5.82 23.29
CA CYS A 415 25.65 -5.75 23.54
C CYS A 415 24.88 -5.53 22.22
N GLY A 416 23.62 -5.92 22.20
CA GLY A 416 22.72 -5.83 21.06
C GLY A 416 22.41 -7.18 20.43
N THR A 417 21.59 -7.15 19.38
CA THR A 417 21.09 -8.35 18.70
C THR A 417 22.07 -8.82 17.62
N LEU A 418 22.46 -10.11 17.67
CA LEU A 418 23.63 -10.66 16.96
C LEU A 418 23.66 -10.33 15.46
N ASP A 419 22.56 -10.49 14.75
CA ASP A 419 22.47 -10.27 13.29
C ASP A 419 22.78 -8.83 12.86
N TYR A 420 22.68 -7.88 13.79
CA TYR A 420 22.87 -6.44 13.57
C TYR A 420 24.21 -5.93 14.12
N LEU A 421 24.99 -6.78 14.81
CA LEU A 421 26.25 -6.38 15.42
C LEU A 421 27.35 -6.16 14.39
N ALA A 422 28.13 -5.10 14.60
CA ALA A 422 29.32 -4.82 13.80
C ALA A 422 30.48 -5.79 14.14
N PRO A 423 31.40 -6.06 13.19
CA PRO A 423 32.52 -7.00 13.40
C PRO A 423 33.40 -6.68 14.60
N GLU A 424 33.57 -5.40 14.94
CA GLU A 424 34.32 -4.96 16.11
C GLU A 424 33.61 -5.25 17.43
N ILE A 425 32.26 -5.25 17.47
CA ILE A 425 31.51 -5.67 18.66
C ILE A 425 31.62 -7.19 18.82
N VAL A 426 31.40 -7.95 17.74
CA VAL A 426 31.53 -9.42 17.72
C VAL A 426 32.94 -9.86 18.11
N GLY A 427 33.96 -9.13 17.66
CA GLY A 427 35.36 -9.40 17.96
C GLY A 427 35.86 -8.81 19.29
N HIS A 428 34.98 -8.27 20.15
CA HIS A 428 35.33 -7.63 21.43
C HIS A 428 36.39 -6.53 21.32
N LYS A 429 36.36 -5.76 20.23
CA LYS A 429 37.25 -4.62 19.97
C LYS A 429 36.61 -3.32 20.43
N GLN A 430 37.44 -2.28 20.51
CA GLN A 430 37.00 -0.92 20.79
C GLN A 430 36.18 -0.35 19.63
N TYR A 431 35.12 0.39 19.95
CA TYR A 431 34.21 0.96 18.95
C TYR A 431 33.60 2.31 19.36
N GLN A 432 33.04 3.03 18.37
CA GLN A 432 32.28 4.28 18.54
C GLN A 432 30.99 4.24 17.70
N TYR A 433 30.55 5.39 17.17
CA TYR A 433 29.29 5.58 16.47
C TYR A 433 29.16 4.78 15.16
N GLN A 434 30.28 4.33 14.58
CA GLN A 434 30.29 3.60 13.30
C GLN A 434 29.60 2.22 13.38
N VAL A 435 29.33 1.72 14.58
CA VAL A 435 28.54 0.48 14.78
C VAL A 435 27.07 0.69 14.41
N ASP A 436 26.52 1.89 14.63
CA ASP A 436 25.16 2.21 14.18
C ASP A 436 25.13 2.33 12.65
N ASN A 437 26.19 2.85 12.01
CA ASN A 437 26.29 2.91 10.55
C ASN A 437 26.28 1.50 9.93
N TRP A 438 26.99 0.54 10.56
CA TRP A 438 26.94 -0.87 10.14
C TRP A 438 25.50 -1.40 10.20
N CYS A 439 24.81 -1.15 11.32
CA CYS A 439 23.43 -1.57 11.49
C CYS A 439 22.50 -0.99 10.40
N VAL A 440 22.69 0.27 9.98
CA VAL A 440 21.95 0.84 8.83
C VAL A 440 22.15 0.00 7.57
N GLY A 441 23.35 -0.53 7.33
CA GLY A 441 23.62 -1.43 6.20
C GLY A 441 22.88 -2.77 6.32
N VAL A 442 22.85 -3.35 7.52
CA VAL A 442 22.11 -4.59 7.82
C VAL A 442 20.61 -4.39 7.61
N LEU A 443 20.03 -3.33 8.20
CA LEU A 443 18.61 -2.97 8.05
C LEU A 443 18.27 -2.62 6.60
N ALA A 444 19.17 -1.93 5.89
CA ALA A 444 18.94 -1.62 4.49
C ALA A 444 18.88 -2.88 3.64
N TYR A 445 19.75 -3.85 3.91
CA TYR A 445 19.69 -5.16 3.28
C TYR A 445 18.37 -5.86 3.61
N GLU A 446 18.03 -5.98 4.89
CA GLU A 446 16.86 -6.72 5.35
C GLU A 446 15.53 -6.10 4.87
N LEU A 447 15.38 -4.79 4.94
CA LEU A 447 14.22 -4.09 4.39
C LEU A 447 14.08 -4.31 2.87
N LEU A 448 15.18 -4.62 2.18
CA LEU A 448 15.23 -4.90 0.75
C LEU A 448 15.34 -6.39 0.41
N SER A 449 15.35 -7.32 1.36
CA SER A 449 15.44 -8.76 1.08
C SER A 449 14.38 -9.58 1.85
N GLY A 450 13.87 -9.04 2.96
CA GLY A 450 13.04 -9.70 3.94
C GLY A 450 13.81 -10.52 4.98
N HIS A 451 15.14 -10.49 4.97
CA HIS A 451 15.98 -11.24 5.92
C HIS A 451 17.36 -10.57 6.12
N ALA A 452 18.00 -10.80 7.26
CA ALA A 452 19.33 -10.25 7.53
C ALA A 452 20.41 -10.80 6.57
N PRO A 453 21.47 -10.02 6.23
CA PRO A 453 22.55 -10.44 5.33
C PRO A 453 23.41 -11.59 5.88
N PHE A 454 23.48 -11.73 7.21
CA PHE A 454 24.37 -12.68 7.88
C PHE A 454 23.64 -13.84 8.57
N GLU A 455 22.35 -14.05 8.28
CA GLU A 455 21.48 -15.03 8.93
C GLU A 455 22.08 -16.46 8.96
N GLY A 456 21.95 -17.13 10.10
CA GLY A 456 22.50 -18.46 10.37
C GLY A 456 22.37 -18.84 11.84
N THR A 457 22.99 -19.93 12.25
CA THR A 457 23.20 -20.19 13.69
C THR A 457 24.14 -19.15 14.30
N ASP A 458 24.09 -18.94 15.63
CA ASP A 458 24.91 -17.92 16.29
C ASP A 458 26.40 -17.96 15.90
N ASP A 459 26.98 -19.15 15.77
CA ASP A 459 28.39 -19.30 15.40
C ASP A 459 28.62 -19.05 13.91
N GLU A 460 27.71 -19.46 13.03
CA GLU A 460 27.76 -19.14 11.60
C GLU A 460 27.61 -17.64 11.36
N THR A 461 26.66 -16.98 12.03
CA THR A 461 26.42 -15.53 11.93
C THR A 461 27.66 -14.75 12.36
N LYS A 462 28.31 -15.13 13.47
CA LYS A 462 29.58 -14.52 13.90
C LYS A 462 30.68 -14.67 12.86
N VAL A 463 30.82 -15.86 12.27
CA VAL A 463 31.82 -16.13 11.21
C VAL A 463 31.53 -15.31 9.95
N LYS A 464 30.26 -15.22 9.54
CA LYS A 464 29.83 -14.43 8.39
C LYS A 464 30.07 -12.94 8.61
N ILE A 465 29.74 -12.40 9.77
CA ILE A 465 30.03 -11.00 10.14
C ILE A 465 31.53 -10.73 10.13
N ALA A 466 32.33 -11.59 10.78
CA ALA A 466 33.79 -11.41 10.87
C ALA A 466 34.49 -11.40 9.50
N ASN A 467 33.93 -12.12 8.52
CA ASN A 467 34.46 -12.24 7.17
C ASN A 467 33.73 -11.36 6.13
N ILE A 468 32.65 -10.67 6.53
CA ILE A 468 31.74 -9.94 5.64
C ILE A 468 31.27 -10.86 4.50
N ASN A 469 30.78 -12.03 4.88
CA ASN A 469 30.31 -13.04 3.95
C ASN A 469 28.78 -12.97 3.84
N TYR A 470 28.32 -12.18 2.87
CA TYR A 470 26.94 -12.14 2.41
C TYR A 470 26.94 -11.97 0.89
N SER A 471 25.82 -12.28 0.24
CA SER A 471 25.64 -12.04 -1.19
C SER A 471 24.38 -11.22 -1.40
N PHE A 472 24.42 -10.25 -2.31
CA PHE A 472 23.21 -9.53 -2.68
C PHE A 472 22.36 -10.38 -3.61
N PRO A 473 21.06 -10.52 -3.33
CA PRO A 473 20.11 -11.07 -4.28
C PRO A 473 20.13 -10.28 -5.59
N ASP A 474 19.97 -10.97 -6.72
CA ASP A 474 20.09 -10.41 -8.07
C ASP A 474 19.22 -9.17 -8.32
N TYR A 475 18.07 -9.10 -7.65
CA TYR A 475 17.13 -7.99 -7.75
C TYR A 475 17.57 -6.69 -7.08
N PHE A 476 18.63 -6.68 -6.25
CA PHE A 476 19.15 -5.44 -5.68
C PHE A 476 19.71 -4.56 -6.79
N SER A 477 19.18 -3.35 -6.94
CA SER A 477 19.73 -2.35 -7.87
C SER A 477 21.19 -2.05 -7.53
N GLN A 478 22.05 -1.80 -8.54
CA GLN A 478 23.45 -1.44 -8.28
C GLN A 478 23.61 -0.26 -7.30
N PRO A 479 22.79 0.81 -7.37
CA PRO A 479 22.83 1.88 -6.36
C PRO A 479 22.53 1.41 -4.94
N ALA A 480 21.59 0.48 -4.76
CA ALA A 480 21.28 -0.09 -3.44
C ALA A 480 22.41 -0.99 -2.92
N ARG A 481 22.99 -1.84 -3.79
CA ARG A 481 24.16 -2.68 -3.44
C ARG A 481 25.32 -1.81 -2.98
N LYS A 482 25.65 -0.79 -3.77
CA LYS A 482 26.72 0.16 -3.44
C LYS A 482 26.46 0.90 -2.13
N PHE A 483 25.21 1.31 -1.88
CA PHE A 483 24.83 1.93 -0.61
C PHE A 483 25.12 1.01 0.59
N ILE A 484 24.70 -0.25 0.49
CA ILE A 484 24.88 -1.25 1.56
C ILE A 484 26.36 -1.64 1.71
N ASP A 485 27.08 -1.89 0.61
CA ASP A 485 28.51 -2.21 0.64
C ASP A 485 29.32 -1.09 1.30
N ASN A 486 28.98 0.17 1.02
CA ASN A 486 29.66 1.31 1.65
C ASN A 486 29.43 1.39 3.17
N LEU A 487 28.39 0.74 3.70
CA LEU A 487 28.08 0.65 5.13
C LEU A 487 28.66 -0.63 5.76
N LEU A 488 28.59 -1.76 5.06
CA LEU A 488 29.07 -3.07 5.52
C LEU A 488 30.57 -3.25 5.25
N GLN A 489 31.38 -2.32 5.78
CA GLN A 489 32.84 -2.38 5.71
C GLN A 489 33.45 -2.90 7.02
N LYS A 490 34.51 -3.73 6.91
CA LYS A 490 35.18 -4.35 8.06
C LYS A 490 35.93 -3.33 8.92
N ASP A 491 36.54 -2.36 8.24
CA ASP A 491 37.18 -1.23 8.89
C ASP A 491 36.13 -0.15 9.18
N PRO A 492 35.86 0.18 10.45
CA PRO A 492 34.88 1.20 10.81
C PRO A 492 35.17 2.57 10.18
N LYS A 493 36.45 2.89 9.92
CA LYS A 493 36.85 4.18 9.30
C LYS A 493 36.49 4.27 7.81
N LYS A 494 36.28 3.11 7.16
CA LYS A 494 35.89 3.05 5.74
C LYS A 494 34.37 3.06 5.55
N ARG A 495 33.59 2.92 6.62
CA ARG A 495 32.12 2.97 6.55
C ARG A 495 31.66 4.37 6.18
N MET A 496 30.70 4.44 5.27
CA MET A 496 30.06 5.69 4.89
C MET A 496 29.44 6.37 6.13
N PRO A 497 29.75 7.65 6.38
CA PRO A 497 29.08 8.42 7.44
C PRO A 497 27.59 8.60 7.16
N LEU A 498 26.76 8.74 8.20
CA LEU A 498 25.31 8.91 8.04
C LEU A 498 24.93 10.15 7.22
N VAL A 499 25.67 11.25 7.35
CA VAL A 499 25.47 12.44 6.51
C VAL A 499 25.62 12.13 5.01
N ASN A 500 26.57 11.26 4.65
CA ASN A 500 26.75 10.81 3.28
C ASN A 500 25.70 9.77 2.88
N CYS A 501 25.20 8.97 3.83
CA CYS A 501 24.05 8.08 3.59
C CYS A 501 22.83 8.90 3.20
N ILE A 502 22.50 9.93 3.98
CA ILE A 502 21.38 10.86 3.73
C ILE A 502 21.53 11.47 2.34
N ALA A 503 22.73 11.91 1.95
CA ALA A 503 23.00 12.51 0.65
C ALA A 503 23.12 11.50 -0.52
N HIS A 504 23.12 10.19 -0.24
CA HIS A 504 23.40 9.18 -1.25
C HIS A 504 22.31 9.15 -2.34
N ASP A 505 22.72 9.08 -3.61
CA ASP A 505 21.83 9.10 -4.78
C ASP A 505 20.69 8.10 -4.69
N TRP A 506 20.98 6.89 -4.19
CA TRP A 506 19.95 5.87 -4.02
C TRP A 506 18.85 6.32 -3.05
N LEU A 507 19.19 6.91 -1.89
CA LEU A 507 18.18 7.44 -0.99
C LEU A 507 17.53 8.69 -1.57
N GLN A 508 18.28 9.64 -2.12
CA GLN A 508 17.70 10.87 -2.68
C GLN A 508 16.70 10.59 -3.82
N LYS A 509 16.90 9.54 -4.62
CA LYS A 509 16.00 9.15 -5.71
C LYS A 509 14.79 8.35 -5.24
N ASN A 510 14.93 7.53 -4.19
CA ASN A 510 13.92 6.53 -3.83
C ASN A 510 13.23 6.79 -2.48
N ALA A 511 13.83 7.57 -1.59
CA ALA A 511 13.29 7.88 -0.28
C ALA A 511 12.33 9.07 -0.34
N TYR A 512 11.14 8.90 0.22
CA TYR A 512 10.31 10.00 0.63
C TYR A 512 10.92 10.59 1.90
N LYS A 513 11.40 11.85 1.84
CA LYS A 513 12.01 12.54 2.99
C LYS A 513 11.13 12.53 4.23
N TYR A 514 9.84 12.44 3.98
CA TYR A 514 8.78 12.17 4.91
C TYR A 514 7.78 11.37 4.08
N LEU A 515 7.26 10.26 4.60
CA LEU A 515 6.24 9.49 3.89
C LEU A 515 4.97 10.34 3.62
N PHE A 516 4.85 11.50 4.27
CA PHE A 516 3.81 12.53 4.08
C PHE A 516 4.37 13.95 3.75
N GLY A 517 5.64 14.07 3.31
CA GLY A 517 6.37 15.34 3.07
C GLY A 517 6.77 16.16 4.34
N PRO A 518 7.64 17.20 4.26
CA PRO A 518 7.92 18.16 5.34
C PRO A 518 6.71 19.05 5.68
N TYR A 519 5.55 18.67 5.17
CA TYR A 519 4.39 19.50 5.08
C TYR A 519 3.62 19.39 6.40
N LYS A 520 3.44 20.49 7.13
CA LYS A 520 2.20 21.28 7.00
C LYS A 520 1.55 20.94 5.66
N CYS A 521 0.68 19.94 5.65
CA CYS A 521 -0.06 19.45 4.47
C CYS A 521 -0.32 20.63 3.51
N PRO A 522 0.14 20.59 2.23
CA PRO A 522 0.03 21.74 1.32
C PRO A 522 -1.41 22.20 1.07
N ILE A 523 -2.38 21.40 1.50
CA ILE A 523 -3.83 21.60 1.37
C ILE A 523 -4.38 22.49 2.49
N PHE A 524 -3.59 22.74 3.56
CA PHE A 524 -3.98 23.56 4.72
C PHE A 524 -3.02 24.73 4.98
N VAL A 525 -2.25 25.16 3.97
CA VAL A 525 -1.15 26.12 4.16
C VAL A 525 -1.60 27.56 4.44
N ASN A 526 -2.88 27.93 4.30
CA ASN A 526 -3.34 29.29 4.62
C ASN A 526 -4.43 29.31 5.71
N MET A 527 -4.18 28.78 6.91
CA MET A 527 -5.09 29.00 8.05
C MET A 527 -4.38 29.27 9.40
N ASP A 528 -3.09 29.56 9.38
CA ASP A 528 -2.39 30.11 10.56
C ASP A 528 -1.89 31.53 10.24
N ASP A 529 -2.82 32.47 10.10
CA ASP A 529 -2.63 33.89 10.42
C ASP A 529 -3.65 34.26 11.51
#